data_AF-A0A2V6GL34-F1
#
_entry.id   AF-A0A2V6GL34-F1
#
_cell.length_a   1.000
_cell.length_b   1.000
_cell.length_c   1.000
_cell.angle_alpha   90.00
_cell.angle_beta   90.00
_cell.angle_gamma   90.00
#
_symmetry.space_group_name_H-M   'P 1'
#
loop_
_entity.id
_entity.type
_entity.pdbx_description
1 polymer ?
#
loop_
_entity_poly.entity_id
_entity_poly.type
_entity_poly.pdbx_seq_one_letter_code
_entity_poly.pdbx_strand_id
1 'polypeptide(L)'
;MRAQTFLEARWIFAVLVLLAIASWFLTPWLSLFFLLLISCTLAFFRDPDRTTPADPNLVVAAADGTVTDIVEFDENEILKKRSRRIG
;
A
#
# COMPACT_ATOMS: atom_id res chain seq x y z
N MET A 1 14.35 -3.33 -0.39
CA MET A 1 13.42 -3.40 0.78
C MET A 1 13.77 -2.37 1.85
N ARG A 2 13.00 -1.27 1.96
CA ARG A 2 13.17 -0.31 3.06
C ARG A 2 12.44 -0.81 4.32
N ALA A 3 13.14 -0.97 5.44
CA ALA A 3 12.54 -1.43 6.71
C ALA A 3 11.51 -0.45 7.31
N GLN A 4 11.44 0.77 6.78
CA GLN A 4 10.55 1.82 7.23
C GLN A 4 9.07 1.46 7.07
N THR A 5 8.69 0.77 5.98
CA THR A 5 7.28 0.40 5.72
C THR A 5 6.75 -0.60 6.76
N PHE A 6 7.59 -1.52 7.23
CA PHE A 6 7.19 -2.46 8.30
C PHE A 6 7.08 -1.79 9.68
N LEU A 7 7.90 -0.76 9.94
CA LEU A 7 7.86 -0.01 11.20
C LEU A 7 6.59 0.85 11.34
N GLU A 8 6.03 1.31 10.22
CA GLU A 8 4.74 2.00 10.18
C GLU A 8 3.60 1.05 10.56
N ALA A 9 3.68 -0.21 10.13
CA ALA A 9 2.72 -1.26 10.44
C ALA A 9 2.89 -1.90 11.84
N ARG A 10 3.79 -1.40 12.70
CA ARG A 10 4.15 -2.06 13.97
C ARG A 10 2.95 -2.39 14.86
N TRP A 11 1.98 -1.48 14.92
CA TRP A 11 0.81 -1.64 15.79
C TRP A 11 -0.16 -2.68 15.24
N ILE A 12 -0.30 -2.74 13.91
CA ILE A 12 -1.08 -3.77 13.23
C ILE A 12 -0.46 -5.14 13.51
N PHE A 13 0.86 -5.26 13.34
CA PHE A 13 1.57 -6.51 13.66
C PHE A 13 1.47 -6.88 15.15
N ALA A 14 1.63 -5.92 16.06
CA ALA A 14 1.54 -6.18 17.50
C ALA A 14 0.15 -6.74 17.89
N VAL A 15 -0.93 -6.14 17.38
CA VAL A 15 -2.29 -6.60 17.61
C VAL A 15 -2.50 -8.00 17.01
N LEU A 16 -2.08 -8.22 15.77
CA LEU A 16 -2.25 -9.52 15.12
C LEU A 16 -1.48 -10.64 15.82
N VAL A 17 -0.25 -10.37 16.28
CA VAL A 17 0.56 -11.34 17.04
C VAL A 17 -0.08 -11.64 18.39
N LEU A 18 -0.55 -10.61 19.11
CA LEU A 18 -1.24 -10.80 20.38
C LEU A 18 -2.51 -11.64 20.21
N LEU A 19 -3.30 -11.38 19.16
CA LEU A 19 -4.48 -12.18 18.83
C LEU A 19 -4.12 -13.61 18.42
N ALA A 20 -3.03 -13.80 17.66
CA ALA A 20 -2.54 -15.14 17.30
C ALA A 20 -2.15 -15.96 18.54
N ILE A 21 -1.52 -15.34 19.54
CA ILE A 21 -1.15 -15.97 20.81
C ILE A 21 -2.40 -16.24 21.66
N ALA A 22 -3.28 -15.24 21.82
CA ALA A 22 -4.50 -15.38 22.62
C ALA A 22 -5.42 -16.48 22.06
N SER A 23 -5.55 -16.56 20.74
CA SER A 23 -6.37 -17.57 20.06
C SER A 23 -5.88 -19.00 20.26
N TRP A 24 -4.58 -19.20 20.55
CA TRP A 24 -4.02 -20.53 20.86
C TRP A 24 -4.68 -21.16 22.09
N PHE A 25 -5.05 -20.35 23.08
CA PHE A 25 -5.72 -20.81 24.31
C PHE A 25 -7.20 -21.16 24.10
N LEU A 26 -7.82 -20.68 23.02
CA LEU A 26 -9.22 -21.00 22.69
C LEU A 26 -9.27 -22.19 21.74
N THR A 27 -8.61 -22.09 20.59
CA THR A 27 -8.58 -23.15 19.57
C THR A 27 -7.37 -22.93 18.64
N PRO A 28 -6.50 -23.93 18.45
CA PRO A 28 -5.30 -23.79 17.62
C PRO A 28 -5.61 -23.43 16.15
N TRP A 29 -6.78 -23.85 15.62
CA TRP A 29 -7.24 -23.48 14.28
C TRP A 29 -7.39 -21.97 14.08
N LEU A 30 -7.80 -21.25 15.12
CA LEU A 30 -7.98 -19.80 15.04
C LEU A 30 -6.63 -19.07 14.97
N SER A 31 -5.58 -19.65 15.56
CA SER A 31 -4.21 -19.12 15.46
C SER A 31 -3.70 -19.17 14.02
N LEU A 32 -4.02 -20.24 13.27
CA LEU A 32 -3.68 -20.32 11.84
C LEU A 32 -4.33 -19.21 11.01
N PHE A 33 -5.57 -18.82 11.33
CA PHE A 33 -6.23 -17.69 10.67
C PHE A 33 -5.48 -16.37 10.92
N PHE A 34 -5.06 -16.10 12.16
CA PHE A 34 -4.27 -14.90 12.45
C PHE A 34 -2.87 -14.94 11.82
N LEU A 35 -2.23 -16.11 11.74
CA LEU A 35 -0.97 -16.27 11.01
C LEU A 35 -1.13 -15.97 9.52
N LEU A 36 -2.24 -16.39 8.89
CA LEU A 36 -2.56 -16.03 7.51
C LEU A 36 -2.71 -14.51 7.36
N LEU A 37 -3.42 -13.85 8.27
CA LEU A 37 -3.57 -12.39 8.24
C LEU A 37 -2.23 -11.66 8.39
N ILE A 38 -1.34 -12.15 9.26
CA ILE A 38 0.03 -11.63 9.37
C ILE A 38 0.78 -11.80 8.04
N SER A 39 0.64 -12.93 7.36
CA SER A 39 1.24 -13.12 6.04
C SER A 39 0.69 -12.13 5.00
N CYS A 40 -0.61 -11.87 5.02
CA CYS A 40 -1.24 -10.88 4.13
C CYS A 40 -0.74 -9.46 4.42
N THR A 41 -0.60 -9.06 5.68
CA THR A 41 -0.07 -7.74 6.02
C THR A 41 1.41 -7.61 5.65
N LEU A 42 2.21 -8.66 5.83
CA LEU A 42 3.59 -8.70 5.33
C LEU A 42 3.65 -8.50 3.80
N ALA A 43 2.75 -9.15 3.06
CA ALA A 43 2.66 -9.00 1.61
C ALA A 43 2.22 -7.59 1.18
N PHE A 44 1.34 -6.94 1.95
CA PHE A 44 0.84 -5.59 1.67
C PHE A 44 1.89 -4.50 1.93
N PHE A 45 2.62 -4.55 3.04
CA PHE A 45 3.65 -3.56 3.39
C PHE A 45 5.01 -3.82 2.70
N ARG A 46 5.09 -4.87 1.88
CA ARG A 46 6.26 -5.17 1.07
C ARG A 46 6.50 -4.04 0.08
N ASP A 47 7.67 -3.42 0.18
CA ASP A 47 8.16 -2.42 -0.77
C ASP A 47 9.00 -3.11 -1.87
N PRO A 48 8.46 -3.32 -3.09
CA PRO A 48 9.20 -3.89 -4.20
C PRO A 48 10.21 -2.88 -4.76
N ASP A 49 11.38 -3.36 -5.20
CA ASP A 49 12.35 -2.48 -5.84
C ASP A 49 11.79 -2.00 -7.20
N ARG A 50 11.71 -0.68 -7.39
CA ARG A 50 11.21 -0.02 -8.62
C ARG A 50 12.31 0.82 -9.25
N THR A 51 12.48 0.70 -10.57
CA THR A 51 13.37 1.57 -11.33
C THR A 51 12.62 2.82 -11.76
N THR A 52 13.03 3.98 -11.23
CA THR A 52 12.51 5.27 -11.69
C THR A 52 13.27 5.73 -12.94
N PRO A 53 12.59 6.29 -13.95
CA PRO A 53 13.24 6.96 -15.07
C PRO A 53 14.18 8.08 -14.60
N ALA A 54 15.27 8.33 -15.34
CA ALA A 54 16.28 9.33 -14.96
C ALA A 54 15.96 10.76 -15.44
N ASP A 55 15.01 10.93 -16.36
CA ASP A 55 14.66 12.25 -16.91
C ASP A 55 13.86 13.08 -15.89
N PRO A 56 14.37 14.24 -15.44
CA PRO A 56 13.72 15.07 -14.44
C PRO A 56 12.43 15.76 -14.93
N ASN A 57 12.18 15.78 -16.24
CA ASN A 57 10.97 16.40 -16.81
C ASN A 57 9.80 15.42 -16.92
N LEU A 58 9.98 14.14 -16.56
CA LEU A 58 8.94 13.13 -16.60
C LEU A 58 8.10 13.13 -15.31
N VAL A 59 6.78 13.06 -15.49
CA VAL A 59 5.84 12.73 -14.41
C VAL A 59 5.61 11.23 -14.42
N VAL A 60 5.89 10.57 -13.31
CA VAL A 60 5.69 9.11 -13.13
C VAL A 60 4.36 8.83 -12.44
N ALA A 61 3.75 7.69 -12.77
CA ALA A 61 2.53 7.25 -12.11
C ALA A 61 2.79 6.96 -10.62
N ALA A 62 1.85 7.36 -9.76
CA ALA A 62 1.95 7.14 -8.31
C ALA A 62 1.72 5.67 -7.90
N ALA A 63 0.99 4.92 -8.72
CA ALA A 63 0.67 3.51 -8.50
C ALA A 63 0.60 2.76 -9.83
N ASP A 64 0.74 1.44 -9.78
CA ASP A 64 0.47 0.58 -10.94
C ASP A 64 -1.03 0.44 -11.15
N GLY A 65 -1.46 0.49 -12.40
CA GLY A 65 -2.85 0.33 -12.78
C GLY A 65 -3.01 0.39 -14.29
N THR A 66 -4.27 0.38 -14.74
CA THR A 66 -4.60 0.55 -16.15
C THR A 66 -5.09 1.97 -16.36
N VAL A 67 -4.59 2.65 -17.39
CA VAL A 67 -5.08 3.97 -17.77
C VAL A 67 -6.45 3.80 -18.45
N THR A 68 -7.45 4.43 -17.88
CA THR A 68 -8.86 4.35 -18.31
C THR A 68 -9.23 5.55 -19.16
N ASP A 69 -8.79 6.74 -18.79
CA ASP A 69 -9.11 7.98 -19.48
C ASP A 69 -7.97 9.01 -19.40
N ILE A 70 -7.86 9.81 -20.46
CA ILE A 70 -6.99 10.98 -20.46
C ILE A 70 -7.79 12.18 -20.97
N VAL A 71 -8.12 13.08 -20.05
CA VAL A 71 -9.04 14.20 -20.32
C VAL A 71 -8.38 15.52 -19.96
N GLU A 72 -8.54 16.50 -20.84
CA GLU A 72 -8.21 17.90 -20.54
C GLU A 72 -9.45 18.65 -20.08
N PHE A 73 -9.34 19.35 -18.96
CA PHE A 73 -10.41 20.18 -18.42
C PHE A 73 -9.83 21.36 -17.64
N ASP A 74 -10.67 22.37 -17.39
CA ASP A 74 -10.30 23.46 -16.51
C ASP A 74 -10.54 23.03 -15.07
N GLU A 75 -9.45 22.83 -14.32
CA GLU A 75 -9.53 22.50 -12.91
C GLU A 75 -9.69 23.82 -12.16
N ASN A 76 -10.82 23.99 -11.47
CA ASN A 76 -11.21 25.25 -10.85
C ASN A 76 -11.10 25.29 -9.32
N GLU A 77 -10.88 24.14 -8.67
CA GLU A 77 -10.89 24.09 -7.20
C GLU A 77 -9.52 24.36 -6.60
N ILE A 78 -8.47 23.73 -7.13
CA ILE A 78 -7.12 23.74 -6.53
C ILE A 78 -6.14 24.57 -7.36
N LEU A 79 -6.02 24.25 -8.65
CA LEU A 79 -5.03 24.78 -9.59
C LEU A 79 -5.54 25.97 -10.40
N LYS A 80 -6.86 26.10 -10.61
CA LYS A 80 -7.50 27.22 -11.35
C LYS A 80 -6.90 27.42 -12.75
N LYS A 81 -6.64 26.32 -13.45
CA LYS A 81 -6.02 26.31 -14.77
C LYS A 81 -6.36 25.05 -15.55
N ARG A 82 -6.27 25.17 -16.88
CA ARG A 82 -6.32 24.02 -17.80
C ARG A 82 -5.29 22.96 -17.41
N SER A 83 -5.80 21.77 -17.13
CA SER A 83 -5.04 20.63 -16.62
C SER A 83 -5.45 19.35 -17.35
N ARG A 84 -4.57 18.35 -17.34
CA ARG A 84 -4.81 17.04 -17.94
C ARG A 84 -4.91 16.00 -16.83
N ARG A 85 -6.07 15.38 -16.67
CA ARG A 85 -6.26 14.23 -15.77
C ARG A 85 -5.97 12.95 -16.52
N ILE A 86 -5.27 12.06 -15.84
CA ILE A 86 -4.96 10.70 -16.27
C ILE A 86 -5.56 9.80 -15.19
N GLY A 87 -6.59 9.03 -15.55
CA GLY A 87 -7.25 8.05 -14.68
C GLY A 87 -7.15 6.64 -15.23
#